data_AF-A0A1A8QRN7-F1
#
_entry.id   AF-A0A1A8QRN7-F1
#
_cell.length_a   1.000
_cell.length_b   1.000
_cell.length_c   1.000
_cell.angle_alpha   90.00
_cell.angle_beta   90.00
_cell.angle_gamma   90.00
#
_symmetry.space_group_name_H-M   'P 1'
#
loop_
_entity.id
_entity.type
_entity.pdbx_description
1 polymer ?
#
loop_
_entity_poly.entity_id
_entity_poly.type
_entity_poly.pdbx_seq_one_letter_code
_entity_poly.pdbx_strand_id
1 'polypeptide(L)'
;DQKENQSNHSVAAKTGGCFHGDASVTLESGAQKPVRDLRPGERVLASSGREMVFSEVLTFLDRDPNTHRLFYTLQTQTGTQISLTAAHLVFVSEGNCSKGAEPGHNALRTAYASDIQPGQCVLVSDGKTSHLSQISRVSMRVRRGAFAPLTQEGTIVVDGVVMSRYAVLDQHQLAHWAFAPLRLLYSWTGTRSTEGHGGGLHWYSQVLHWLGRMLLDPGRLHPLGVAQHHT
;
A
#
# COMPACT_ATOMS: atom_id res chain seq x y z
N ASP A 1 21.42 -10.32 -13.98
CA ASP A 1 20.02 -9.92 -14.28
C ASP A 1 18.95 -10.66 -13.47
N GLN A 2 18.91 -12.00 -13.40
CA GLN A 2 17.87 -12.70 -12.61
C GLN A 2 17.93 -12.46 -11.09
N LYS A 3 19.13 -12.27 -10.52
CA LYS A 3 19.34 -12.09 -9.07
C LYS A 3 18.83 -10.74 -8.55
N GLU A 4 18.90 -9.69 -9.38
CA GLU A 4 18.44 -8.34 -9.05
C GLU A 4 16.91 -8.21 -9.16
N ASN A 5 16.31 -8.94 -10.10
CA ASN A 5 14.86 -9.00 -10.22
C ASN A 5 14.23 -9.63 -8.97
N GLN A 6 14.80 -10.73 -8.46
CA GLN A 6 14.29 -11.43 -7.28
C GLN A 6 14.43 -10.63 -5.98
N SER A 7 15.50 -9.85 -5.81
CA SER A 7 15.67 -8.97 -4.64
C SER A 7 14.67 -7.81 -4.63
N ASN A 8 14.37 -7.24 -5.80
CA ASN A 8 13.40 -6.15 -5.93
C ASN A 8 11.97 -6.63 -5.67
N HIS A 9 11.63 -7.84 -6.11
CA HIS A 9 10.37 -8.50 -5.74
C HIS A 9 10.29 -8.78 -4.23
N SER A 10 11.40 -9.18 -3.58
CA SER A 10 11.42 -9.46 -2.14
C SER A 10 11.21 -8.21 -1.28
N VAL A 11 11.80 -7.06 -1.65
CA VAL A 11 11.59 -5.80 -0.91
C VAL A 11 10.18 -5.25 -1.14
N ALA A 12 9.69 -5.25 -2.38
CA ALA A 12 8.32 -4.82 -2.68
C ALA A 12 7.25 -5.72 -2.02
N ALA A 13 7.51 -7.03 -1.90
CA ALA A 13 6.66 -7.95 -1.15
C ALA A 13 6.71 -7.71 0.36
N LYS A 14 7.84 -7.21 0.90
CA LYS A 14 7.97 -6.84 2.32
C LYS A 14 7.30 -5.49 2.65
N THR A 15 7.15 -4.58 1.69
CA THR A 15 6.67 -3.20 1.94
C THR A 15 5.25 -2.90 1.45
N GLY A 16 4.55 -3.85 0.83
CA GLY A 16 3.18 -3.64 0.37
C GLY A 16 3.04 -3.14 -1.08
N GLY A 17 4.14 -3.05 -1.83
CA GLY A 17 4.20 -2.48 -3.17
C GLY A 17 4.36 -0.95 -3.19
N CYS A 18 4.80 -0.43 -4.35
CA CYS A 18 5.15 0.97 -4.54
C CYS A 18 4.44 1.59 -5.75
N PHE A 19 4.30 2.91 -5.73
CA PHE A 19 3.90 3.76 -6.84
C PHE A 19 5.11 4.41 -7.51
N HIS A 20 4.92 4.83 -8.76
CA HIS A 20 5.88 5.70 -9.43
C HIS A 20 5.81 7.13 -8.87
N GLY A 21 6.93 7.85 -8.87
CA GLY A 21 6.99 9.21 -8.29
C GLY A 21 6.09 10.25 -8.98
N ASP A 22 5.83 10.10 -10.28
CA ASP A 22 4.91 10.95 -11.05
C ASP A 22 3.43 10.65 -10.81
N ALA A 23 3.09 9.53 -10.15
CA ALA A 23 1.70 9.21 -9.86
C ALA A 23 1.12 10.30 -8.95
N SER A 24 -0.16 10.62 -9.10
CA SER A 24 -0.80 11.77 -8.44
C SER A 24 -1.75 11.35 -7.33
N VAL A 25 -1.75 12.13 -6.24
CA VAL A 25 -2.73 12.05 -5.15
C VAL A 25 -3.52 13.34 -5.06
N THR A 26 -4.78 13.24 -4.62
CA THR A 26 -5.62 14.40 -4.31
C THR A 26 -5.43 14.78 -2.84
N LEU A 27 -5.02 16.01 -2.55
CA LEU A 27 -4.94 16.56 -1.20
C LEU A 27 -6.32 17.00 -0.69
N GLU A 28 -6.46 17.18 0.62
CA GLU A 28 -7.67 17.75 1.24
C GLU A 28 -8.04 19.14 0.70
N SER A 29 -7.05 19.92 0.25
CA SER A 29 -7.28 21.20 -0.44
C SER A 29 -7.90 21.06 -1.83
N GLY A 30 -8.04 19.84 -2.35
CA GLY A 30 -8.43 19.54 -3.73
C GLY A 30 -7.27 19.58 -4.73
N ALA A 31 -6.07 20.03 -4.31
CA ALA A 31 -4.90 20.07 -5.18
C ALA A 31 -4.39 18.66 -5.52
N GLN A 32 -3.97 18.46 -6.76
CA GLN A 32 -3.23 17.27 -7.18
C GLN A 32 -1.74 17.43 -6.85
N LYS A 33 -1.13 16.39 -6.30
CA LYS A 33 0.29 16.37 -5.95
C LYS A 33 0.94 15.06 -6.37
N PRO A 34 2.13 15.08 -7.00
CA PRO A 34 2.85 13.84 -7.31
C PRO A 34 3.35 13.17 -6.03
N VAL A 35 3.31 11.83 -6.00
CA VAL A 35 3.68 11.01 -4.82
C VAL A 35 5.11 11.27 -4.36
N ARG A 36 6.05 11.62 -5.26
CA ARG A 36 7.42 11.97 -4.87
C ARG A 36 7.53 13.21 -3.97
N ASP A 37 6.59 14.14 -4.10
CA ASP A 37 6.58 15.43 -3.39
C ASP A 37 5.66 15.39 -2.17
N LEU A 38 4.94 14.29 -1.97
CA LEU A 38 4.08 14.06 -0.81
C LEU A 38 4.93 13.95 0.46
N ARG A 39 4.43 14.56 1.54
CA ARG A 39 5.09 14.63 2.85
C ARG A 39 4.22 14.01 3.94
N PRO A 40 4.83 13.40 4.98
CA PRO A 40 4.11 13.04 6.19
C PRO A 40 3.37 14.25 6.79
N GLY A 41 2.20 14.01 7.39
CA GLY A 41 1.29 15.03 7.92
C GLY A 41 0.31 15.61 6.89
N GLU A 42 0.54 15.41 5.59
CA GLU A 42 -0.42 15.81 4.56
C GLU A 42 -1.61 14.86 4.50
N ARG A 43 -2.81 15.38 4.27
CA ARG A 43 -4.03 14.58 4.16
C ARG A 43 -4.40 14.36 2.70
N VAL A 44 -4.52 13.09 2.32
CA VAL A 44 -4.78 12.62 0.95
C VAL A 44 -6.11 11.89 0.87
N LEU A 45 -6.72 11.91 -0.31
CA LEU A 45 -7.93 11.16 -0.57
C LEU A 45 -7.68 9.65 -0.38
N ALA A 46 -8.55 9.03 0.41
CA ALA A 46 -8.54 7.63 0.79
C ALA A 46 -9.99 7.12 0.87
N SER A 47 -10.16 5.84 1.21
CA SER A 47 -11.48 5.21 1.31
C SER A 47 -11.60 4.44 2.62
N SER A 48 -12.64 4.75 3.40
CA SER A 48 -13.05 4.00 4.58
C SER A 48 -14.24 3.11 4.19
N GLY A 49 -13.94 2.01 3.51
CA GLY A 49 -14.95 1.11 2.94
C GLY A 49 -15.68 1.74 1.75
N ARG A 50 -16.86 2.32 1.97
CA ARG A 50 -17.67 2.96 0.91
C ARG A 50 -17.56 4.48 0.91
N GLU A 51 -17.04 5.07 1.98
CA GLU A 51 -16.95 6.52 2.12
C GLU A 51 -15.58 7.01 1.68
N MET A 52 -15.57 8.09 0.89
CA MET A 52 -14.36 8.80 0.54
C MET A 52 -13.97 9.74 1.69
N VAL A 53 -12.75 9.61 2.18
CA VAL A 53 -12.25 10.37 3.35
C VAL A 53 -10.88 10.97 3.04
N PHE A 54 -10.48 12.01 3.76
CA PHE A 54 -9.11 12.52 3.74
C PHE A 54 -8.33 11.94 4.92
N SER A 55 -7.31 11.13 4.61
CA SER A 55 -6.49 10.43 5.59
C SER A 55 -5.06 11.00 5.63
N GLU A 56 -4.52 11.17 6.83
CA GLU A 56 -3.16 11.64 7.03
C GLU A 56 -2.14 10.62 6.52
N VAL A 57 -1.14 11.09 5.79
CA VAL A 57 0.07 10.33 5.45
C VAL A 57 0.97 10.28 6.68
N LEU A 58 1.12 9.11 7.27
CA LEU A 58 1.92 8.90 8.48
C LEU A 58 3.42 8.87 8.17
N THR A 59 3.82 8.13 7.13
CA THR A 59 5.22 7.95 6.72
C THR A 59 5.29 7.29 5.34
N PHE A 60 6.49 6.98 4.85
CA PHE A 60 6.71 6.12 3.69
C PHE A 60 7.33 4.81 4.15
N LEU A 61 6.74 3.66 3.79
CA LEU A 61 7.37 2.34 4.07
C LEU A 61 8.52 2.04 3.09
N ASP A 62 8.50 2.69 1.93
CA ASP A 62 9.60 2.67 0.97
C ASP A 62 9.64 4.02 0.24
N ARG A 63 10.84 4.55 0.02
CA ARG A 63 11.08 5.82 -0.65
C ARG A 63 12.49 5.82 -1.23
N ASP A 64 12.59 5.38 -2.48
CA ASP A 64 13.84 5.41 -3.23
C ASP A 64 13.63 6.13 -4.57
N PRO A 65 14.05 7.41 -4.70
CA PRO A 65 13.88 8.18 -5.93
C PRO A 65 14.82 7.74 -7.07
N ASN A 66 15.83 6.92 -6.78
CA ASN A 66 16.88 6.56 -7.74
C ASN A 66 16.76 5.13 -8.25
N THR A 67 15.99 4.31 -7.57
CA THR A 67 15.80 2.90 -7.92
C THR A 67 15.05 2.72 -9.23
N HIS A 68 15.41 1.69 -10.00
CA HIS A 68 14.63 1.25 -11.15
C HIS A 68 13.77 0.04 -10.74
N ARG A 69 12.47 0.11 -11.06
CA ARG A 69 11.51 -0.97 -10.79
C ARG A 69 10.62 -1.20 -12.00
N LEU A 70 10.19 -2.45 -12.17
CA LEU A 70 9.15 -2.79 -13.13
C LEU A 70 7.79 -2.37 -12.56
N PHE A 71 7.07 -1.55 -13.31
CA PHE A 71 5.71 -1.12 -13.00
C PHE A 71 4.72 -1.76 -13.97
N TYR A 72 3.60 -2.21 -13.42
CA TYR A 72 2.38 -2.61 -14.13
C TYR A 72 1.50 -1.38 -14.28
N THR A 73 1.23 -1.01 -15.52
CA THR A 73 0.35 0.09 -15.88
C THR A 73 -1.01 -0.49 -16.27
N LEU A 74 -2.00 -0.27 -15.42
CA LEU A 74 -3.40 -0.65 -15.63
C LEU A 74 -4.12 0.54 -16.27
N GLN A 75 -4.78 0.29 -17.40
CA GLN A 75 -5.57 1.29 -18.09
C GLN A 75 -7.04 0.84 -18.10
N THR A 76 -7.94 1.74 -17.71
CA THR A 76 -9.37 1.48 -17.71
C THR A 76 -10.03 1.97 -19.01
N GLN A 77 -11.26 1.53 -19.28
CA GLN A 77 -12.06 2.02 -20.40
C GLN A 77 -12.42 3.50 -20.29
N THR A 78 -12.48 4.04 -19.06
CA THR A 78 -12.73 5.48 -18.81
C THR A 78 -11.50 6.35 -19.03
N GLY A 79 -10.36 5.77 -19.42
CA GLY A 79 -9.10 6.49 -19.65
C GLY A 79 -8.23 6.67 -18.42
N THR A 80 -8.69 6.25 -17.24
CA THR A 80 -7.91 6.24 -16.00
C THR A 80 -6.72 5.29 -16.16
N GLN A 81 -5.54 5.72 -15.71
CA GLN A 81 -4.32 4.92 -15.79
C GLN A 81 -3.55 5.02 -14.49
N ILE A 82 -3.12 3.87 -13.96
CA ILE A 82 -2.30 3.80 -12.75
C ILE A 82 -1.11 2.87 -12.97
N SER A 83 0.06 3.25 -12.43
CA SER A 83 1.30 2.47 -12.50
C SER A 83 1.80 2.08 -11.10
N LEU A 84 1.90 0.77 -10.85
CA LEU A 84 2.22 0.19 -9.55
C LEU A 84 3.14 -1.04 -9.71
N THR A 85 3.93 -1.36 -8.69
CA THR A 85 4.78 -2.56 -8.71
C THR A 85 3.93 -3.84 -8.65
N ALA A 86 4.49 -4.96 -9.13
CA ALA A 86 3.84 -6.29 -9.14
C ALA A 86 3.06 -6.65 -7.86
N ALA A 87 3.67 -6.43 -6.68
CA ALA A 87 3.13 -6.83 -5.38
C ALA A 87 2.14 -5.85 -4.75
N HIS A 88 1.81 -4.74 -5.43
CA HIS A 88 0.88 -3.76 -4.90
C HIS A 88 -0.55 -4.26 -5.03
N LEU A 89 -1.35 -4.16 -3.96
CA LEU A 89 -2.73 -4.65 -3.94
C LEU A 89 -3.72 -3.61 -4.47
N VAL A 90 -4.59 -4.06 -5.37
CA VAL A 90 -5.68 -3.25 -5.92
C VAL A 90 -7.01 -3.90 -5.56
N PHE A 91 -8.02 -3.08 -5.29
CA PHE A 91 -9.39 -3.56 -5.17
C PHE A 91 -9.93 -3.93 -6.55
N VAL A 92 -10.29 -5.20 -6.72
CA VAL A 92 -10.83 -5.73 -7.97
C VAL A 92 -12.17 -6.41 -7.73
N SER A 93 -13.04 -6.34 -8.73
CA SER A 93 -14.30 -7.07 -8.78
C SER A 93 -14.33 -7.94 -10.03
N GLU A 94 -14.94 -9.11 -9.91
CA GLU A 94 -15.26 -10.00 -11.01
C GLU A 94 -16.73 -9.81 -11.39
N GLY A 95 -17.02 -9.47 -12.64
CA GLY A 95 -18.39 -9.31 -13.12
C GLY A 95 -18.61 -8.08 -14.00
N ASN A 96 -19.87 -7.65 -14.11
CA ASN A 96 -20.26 -6.57 -15.00
C ASN A 96 -19.89 -5.20 -14.42
N CYS A 97 -18.89 -4.53 -15.00
CA CYS A 97 -18.42 -3.20 -14.61
C CYS A 97 -19.35 -2.06 -15.12
N SER A 98 -20.65 -2.31 -15.30
CA SER A 98 -21.61 -1.32 -15.83
C SER A 98 -21.48 0.01 -15.10
N LYS A 99 -21.44 1.12 -15.87
CA LYS A 99 -21.37 2.48 -15.34
C LYS A 99 -22.43 2.69 -14.25
N GLY A 100 -21.99 3.03 -13.04
CA GLY A 100 -22.87 3.31 -11.89
C GLY A 100 -23.29 2.10 -11.06
N ALA A 101 -22.77 0.90 -11.34
CA ALA A 101 -22.93 -0.23 -10.44
C ALA A 101 -22.07 -0.02 -9.18
N GLU A 102 -22.73 0.27 -8.06
CA GLU A 102 -22.11 0.22 -6.75
C GLU A 102 -21.63 -1.23 -6.47
N PRO A 103 -20.43 -1.42 -5.92
CA PRO A 103 -19.96 -2.76 -5.57
C PRO A 103 -20.92 -3.41 -4.57
N GLY A 104 -21.52 -4.54 -4.97
CA GLY A 104 -22.36 -5.35 -4.10
C GLY A 104 -21.64 -5.73 -2.80
N HIS A 105 -22.41 -6.06 -1.76
CA HIS A 105 -21.83 -6.56 -0.50
C HIS A 105 -20.95 -7.80 -0.84
N ASN A 106 -19.65 -7.73 -0.52
CA ASN A 106 -18.61 -8.73 -0.84
C ASN A 106 -18.18 -8.85 -2.32
N ALA A 107 -18.48 -7.88 -3.18
CA ALA A 107 -18.03 -7.94 -4.59
C ALA A 107 -16.55 -7.56 -4.80
N LEU A 108 -15.94 -6.83 -3.86
CA LEU A 108 -14.56 -6.38 -3.97
C LEU A 108 -13.63 -7.32 -3.20
N ARG A 109 -12.65 -7.86 -3.92
CA ARG A 109 -11.50 -8.57 -3.35
C ARG A 109 -10.22 -7.77 -3.61
N THR A 110 -9.15 -8.11 -2.91
CA THR A 110 -7.81 -7.57 -3.23
C THR A 110 -7.09 -8.51 -4.20
N ALA A 111 -6.28 -7.96 -5.09
CA ALA A 111 -5.43 -8.71 -6.00
C ALA A 111 -4.09 -7.99 -6.19
N TYR A 112 -3.03 -8.76 -6.42
CA TYR A 112 -1.74 -8.19 -6.83
C TYR A 112 -1.83 -7.60 -8.22
N ALA A 113 -1.09 -6.51 -8.46
CA ALA A 113 -0.94 -5.90 -9.77
C ALA A 113 -0.55 -6.90 -10.87
N SER A 114 0.31 -7.87 -10.53
CA SER A 114 0.77 -8.91 -11.44
C SER A 114 -0.33 -9.87 -11.89
N ASP A 115 -1.39 -10.02 -11.09
CA ASP A 115 -2.45 -11.00 -11.29
C ASP A 115 -3.66 -10.36 -11.97
N ILE A 116 -3.63 -9.04 -12.17
CA ILE A 116 -4.68 -8.29 -12.81
C ILE A 116 -4.69 -8.53 -14.32
N GLN A 117 -5.88 -8.78 -14.85
CA GLN A 117 -6.11 -9.06 -16.27
C GLN A 117 -7.12 -8.08 -16.87
N PRO A 118 -7.02 -7.77 -18.17
CA PRO A 118 -8.07 -7.08 -18.90
C PRO A 118 -9.43 -7.78 -18.71
N GLY A 119 -10.49 -7.00 -18.60
CA GLY A 119 -11.85 -7.49 -18.33
C GLY A 119 -12.26 -7.42 -16.85
N GLN A 120 -11.32 -7.41 -15.91
CA GLN A 120 -11.61 -7.17 -14.49
C GLN A 120 -11.95 -5.69 -14.23
N CYS A 121 -12.67 -5.42 -13.14
CA CYS A 121 -13.02 -4.06 -12.74
C CYS A 121 -12.11 -3.57 -11.61
N VAL A 122 -11.72 -2.30 -11.63
CA VAL A 122 -11.08 -1.59 -10.51
C VAL A 122 -11.99 -0.49 -9.97
N LEU A 123 -11.78 -0.13 -8.70
CA LEU A 123 -12.52 0.95 -8.05
C LEU A 123 -11.86 2.31 -8.38
N VAL A 124 -12.56 3.13 -9.17
CA VAL A 124 -12.14 4.48 -9.56
C VAL A 124 -12.90 5.50 -8.73
N SER A 125 -12.24 6.56 -8.27
CA SER A 125 -12.87 7.67 -7.55
C SER A 125 -12.85 8.95 -8.38
N ASP A 126 -13.95 9.70 -8.32
CA ASP A 126 -14.08 11.05 -8.85
C ASP A 126 -13.84 12.14 -7.79
N GLY A 127 -13.38 11.74 -6.60
CA GLY A 127 -13.14 12.62 -5.45
C GLY A 127 -14.28 12.66 -4.43
N LYS A 128 -15.51 12.30 -4.82
CA LYS A 128 -16.68 12.27 -3.91
C LYS A 128 -17.25 10.87 -3.75
N THR A 129 -17.29 10.14 -4.85
CA THR A 129 -17.82 8.79 -4.94
C THR A 129 -16.79 7.87 -5.56
N SER A 130 -17.10 6.58 -5.54
CA SER A 130 -16.28 5.56 -6.18
C SER A 130 -17.17 4.67 -7.04
N HIS A 131 -16.68 4.29 -8.22
CA HIS A 131 -17.42 3.45 -9.16
C HIS A 131 -16.47 2.42 -9.79
N LEU A 132 -17.05 1.33 -10.29
CA LEU A 132 -16.27 0.32 -11.00
C LEU A 132 -15.94 0.78 -12.42
N SER A 133 -14.70 0.55 -12.86
CA SER A 133 -14.27 0.77 -14.24
C SER A 133 -13.49 -0.45 -14.74
N GLN A 134 -13.86 -0.93 -15.93
CA GLN A 134 -13.24 -2.12 -16.52
C GLN A 134 -11.83 -1.81 -17.01
N ILE A 135 -10.89 -2.70 -16.71
CA ILE A 135 -9.53 -2.66 -17.24
C ILE A 135 -9.57 -3.07 -18.71
N SER A 136 -9.13 -2.16 -19.58
CA SER A 136 -9.02 -2.39 -21.02
C SER A 136 -7.64 -2.92 -21.41
N ARG A 137 -6.60 -2.55 -20.65
CA ARG A 137 -5.22 -2.93 -20.97
C ARG A 137 -4.35 -3.01 -19.71
N VAL A 138 -3.44 -3.98 -19.73
CA VAL A 138 -2.32 -4.09 -18.79
C VAL A 138 -1.02 -4.02 -19.59
N SER A 139 -0.06 -3.23 -19.14
CA SER A 139 1.27 -3.13 -19.76
C SER A 139 2.35 -3.01 -18.69
N MET A 140 3.60 -3.29 -19.04
CA MET A 140 4.71 -3.22 -18.09
C MET A 140 5.80 -2.29 -18.61
N ARG A 141 6.36 -1.47 -17.70
CA ARG A 141 7.48 -0.57 -18.02
C ARG A 141 8.41 -0.44 -16.83
N VAL A 142 9.71 -0.52 -17.07
CA VAL A 142 10.71 -0.16 -16.06
C VAL A 142 10.73 1.36 -15.94
N ARG A 143 10.61 1.87 -14.72
CA ARG A 143 10.69 3.31 -14.43
C ARG A 143 11.55 3.56 -13.20
N ARG A 144 12.04 4.79 -13.09
CA ARG A 144 12.88 5.25 -11.99
C ARG A 144 12.04 5.89 -10.89
N GLY A 145 12.32 5.55 -9.63
CA GLY A 145 11.66 6.09 -8.46
C GLY A 145 10.50 5.21 -7.99
N ALA A 146 10.56 4.76 -6.73
CA ALA A 146 9.54 3.95 -6.09
C ALA A 146 9.17 4.54 -4.72
N PHE A 147 7.89 4.72 -4.49
CA PHE A 147 7.36 5.39 -3.31
C PHE A 147 6.16 4.66 -2.76
N ALA A 148 6.15 4.45 -1.45
CA ALA A 148 5.11 3.70 -0.77
C ALA A 148 4.64 4.51 0.46
N PRO A 149 3.72 5.49 0.28
CA PRO A 149 3.16 6.28 1.38
C PRO A 149 2.16 5.45 2.20
N LEU A 150 2.28 5.50 3.52
CA LEU A 150 1.35 4.90 4.48
C LEU A 150 0.38 5.96 5.00
N THR A 151 -0.91 5.75 4.78
CA THR A 151 -1.98 6.56 5.35
C THR A 151 -2.50 5.95 6.65
N GLN A 152 -3.16 6.76 7.48
CA GLN A 152 -3.82 6.29 8.70
C GLN A 152 -4.92 5.25 8.39
N GLU A 153 -5.65 5.44 7.30
CA GLU A 153 -6.72 4.53 6.83
C GLU A 153 -6.13 3.20 6.29
N GLY A 154 -4.90 3.23 5.78
CA GLY A 154 -4.28 2.10 5.09
C GLY A 154 -4.80 1.89 3.65
N THR A 155 -5.67 2.78 3.19
CA THR A 155 -6.06 2.94 1.78
C THR A 155 -5.60 4.30 1.26
N ILE A 156 -5.48 4.43 -0.07
CA ILE A 156 -5.11 5.68 -0.72
C ILE A 156 -5.67 5.69 -2.13
N VAL A 157 -6.03 6.87 -2.64
CA VAL A 157 -6.39 7.07 -4.05
C VAL A 157 -5.18 7.64 -4.79
N VAL A 158 -4.71 6.90 -5.80
CA VAL A 158 -3.60 7.32 -6.66
C VAL A 158 -4.03 7.21 -8.12
N ASP A 159 -3.77 8.26 -8.90
CA ASP A 159 -4.24 8.44 -10.28
C ASP A 159 -5.74 8.12 -10.44
N GLY A 160 -6.54 8.48 -9.43
CA GLY A 160 -7.99 8.26 -9.41
C GLY A 160 -8.43 6.82 -9.11
N VAL A 161 -7.52 5.90 -8.76
CA VAL A 161 -7.86 4.51 -8.41
C VAL A 161 -7.68 4.29 -6.91
N VAL A 162 -8.68 3.67 -6.28
CA VAL A 162 -8.66 3.33 -4.84
C VAL A 162 -7.81 2.07 -4.64
N MET A 163 -6.84 2.14 -3.74
CA MET A 163 -5.92 1.03 -3.49
C MET A 163 -5.78 0.72 -2.01
N SER A 164 -5.46 -0.53 -1.73
CA SER A 164 -5.10 -1.00 -0.39
C SER A 164 -3.59 -1.13 -0.28
N ARG A 165 -3.05 -0.76 0.87
CA ARG A 165 -1.60 -0.80 1.11
C ARG A 165 -1.10 -2.11 1.74
N TYR A 166 -1.98 -2.97 2.25
CA TYR A 166 -1.54 -4.13 3.04
C TYR A 166 -1.37 -5.39 2.18
N ALA A 167 -0.20 -5.57 1.55
CA ALA A 167 0.18 -6.87 0.99
C ALA A 167 0.17 -7.95 2.08
N VAL A 168 -0.53 -9.06 1.80
CA VAL A 168 -0.52 -10.30 2.58
C VAL A 168 -1.03 -10.14 4.01
N LEU A 169 -2.34 -10.34 4.19
CA LEU A 169 -2.89 -11.51 4.87
C LEU A 169 -4.41 -11.37 4.81
N ASP A 170 -5.07 -12.41 4.31
CA ASP A 170 -6.49 -12.61 4.60
C ASP A 170 -6.70 -12.41 6.10
N GLN A 171 -7.69 -11.58 6.43
CA GLN A 171 -7.93 -10.87 7.69
C GLN A 171 -7.27 -9.48 7.75
N HIS A 172 -7.98 -8.50 7.16
CA HIS A 172 -7.81 -7.05 7.32
C HIS A 172 -7.48 -6.57 8.76
N GLN A 173 -7.73 -7.39 9.78
CA GLN A 173 -7.41 -7.12 11.17
C GLN A 173 -5.91 -7.27 11.49
N LEU A 174 -5.23 -8.31 11.00
CA LEU A 174 -3.86 -8.63 11.46
C LEU A 174 -2.83 -7.56 11.02
N ALA A 175 -2.93 -7.09 9.77
CA ALA A 175 -2.09 -6.01 9.29
C ALA A 175 -2.43 -4.66 9.96
N HIS A 176 -3.70 -4.44 10.31
CA HIS A 176 -4.08 -3.29 11.11
C HIS A 176 -3.36 -3.33 12.47
N TRP A 177 -3.31 -4.50 13.12
CA TRP A 177 -2.60 -4.72 14.38
C TRP A 177 -1.08 -4.64 14.27
N ALA A 178 -0.47 -5.16 13.20
CA ALA A 178 0.98 -5.09 13.01
C ALA A 178 1.51 -3.65 12.99
N PHE A 179 0.73 -2.71 12.44
CA PHE A 179 1.05 -1.29 12.46
C PHE A 179 0.29 -0.49 13.54
N ALA A 180 -0.55 -1.14 14.35
CA ALA A 180 -1.29 -0.47 15.43
C ALA A 180 -0.37 0.18 16.46
N PRO A 181 0.77 -0.41 16.89
CA PRO A 181 1.70 0.27 17.78
C PRO A 181 2.30 1.53 17.16
N LEU A 182 2.57 1.54 15.85
CA LEU A 182 3.04 2.72 15.14
C LEU A 182 1.95 3.80 15.12
N ARG A 183 0.70 3.45 14.80
CA ARG A 183 -0.44 4.40 14.82
C ARG A 183 -0.71 4.94 16.22
N LEU A 184 -0.65 4.08 17.24
CA LEU A 184 -0.85 4.47 18.64
C LEU A 184 0.24 5.45 19.08
N LEU A 185 1.50 5.18 18.73
CA LEU A 185 2.61 6.08 19.02
C LEU A 185 2.36 7.47 18.41
N TYR A 186 2.07 7.54 17.11
CA TYR A 186 1.82 8.81 16.45
C TYR A 186 0.55 9.51 16.95
N SER A 187 -0.49 8.76 17.35
CA SER A 187 -1.70 9.33 17.96
C SER A 187 -1.42 9.98 19.32
N TRP A 188 -0.42 9.48 20.06
CA TRP A 188 -0.06 10.00 21.38
C TRP A 188 1.00 11.11 21.32
N THR A 189 1.94 11.02 20.36
CA THR A 189 3.03 12.01 20.20
C THR A 189 2.68 13.16 19.25
N GLY A 190 1.39 13.34 18.91
CA GLY A 190 0.83 14.26 17.91
C GLY A 190 1.77 15.39 17.51
N THR A 191 2.34 15.30 16.30
CA THR A 191 3.16 16.31 15.59
C THR A 191 3.92 17.30 16.47
N ARG A 192 4.58 16.85 17.54
CA ARG A 192 5.52 17.67 18.31
C ARG A 192 6.92 17.25 17.91
N SER A 193 7.46 18.09 17.04
CA SER A 193 8.86 18.42 16.85
C SER A 193 9.82 17.59 17.70
N THR A 194 10.64 16.80 17.01
CA THR A 194 11.90 16.29 17.51
C THR A 194 12.83 17.46 17.86
N GLU A 195 12.69 17.99 19.06
CA GLU A 195 13.80 18.61 19.79
C GLU A 195 13.91 17.90 21.14
N GLY A 196 15.15 17.55 21.48
CA GLY A 196 15.49 16.41 22.31
C GLY A 196 14.98 16.48 23.74
N HIS A 197 14.91 15.31 24.38
CA HIS A 197 15.49 15.04 25.70
C HIS A 197 15.74 13.52 25.78
N GLY A 198 16.97 13.16 26.18
CA GLY A 198 17.44 11.78 26.25
C GLY A 198 16.61 10.93 27.20
N GLY A 199 15.98 9.89 26.66
CA GLY A 199 15.11 8.98 27.39
C GLY A 199 14.85 7.70 26.61
N GLY A 200 15.91 6.94 26.36
CA GLY A 200 15.88 5.49 26.12
C GLY A 200 15.06 4.97 24.93
N LEU A 201 15.77 4.54 23.88
CA LEU A 201 15.27 3.64 22.83
C LEU A 201 14.75 2.26 23.33
N HIS A 202 14.62 2.08 24.65
CA HIS A 202 14.30 0.82 25.33
C HIS A 202 12.85 0.35 25.11
N TRP A 203 11.90 1.27 25.04
CA TRP A 203 10.50 0.93 24.85
C TRP A 203 10.23 0.46 23.40
N TYR A 204 10.90 1.05 22.40
CA TYR A 204 10.78 0.69 20.99
C TYR A 204 11.28 -0.73 20.72
N SER A 205 12.41 -1.12 21.32
CA SER A 205 12.90 -2.51 21.28
C SER A 205 11.91 -3.50 21.91
N GLN A 206 11.23 -3.13 22.99
CA GLN A 206 10.23 -3.99 23.62
C GLN A 206 8.97 -4.16 22.78
N VAL A 207 8.52 -3.09 22.12
CA VAL A 207 7.40 -3.15 21.16
C VAL A 207 7.77 -4.00 19.94
N LEU A 208 8.98 -3.84 19.39
CA LEU A 208 9.50 -4.69 18.31
C LEU A 208 9.62 -6.16 18.73
N HIS A 209 10.12 -6.43 19.94
CA HIS A 209 10.21 -7.80 20.47
C HIS A 209 8.82 -8.42 20.71
N TRP A 210 7.87 -7.64 21.20
CA TRP A 210 6.49 -8.07 21.37
C TRP A 210 5.81 -8.35 20.03
N LEU A 211 5.99 -7.48 19.03
CA LEU A 211 5.52 -7.68 17.65
C LEU A 211 6.17 -8.91 17.01
N GLY A 212 7.48 -9.09 17.19
CA GLY A 212 8.19 -10.28 16.72
C GLY A 212 7.62 -11.57 17.30
N ARG A 213 7.22 -11.57 18.58
CA ARG A 213 6.57 -12.72 19.24
C ARG A 213 5.12 -12.94 18.81
N MET A 214 4.39 -11.89 18.42
CA MET A 214 3.02 -11.99 17.92
C MET A 214 2.98 -12.46 16.45
N LEU A 215 3.95 -12.05 15.63
CA LEU A 215 4.01 -12.38 14.20
C LEU A 215 4.68 -13.74 13.94
N LEU A 216 5.60 -14.16 14.81
CA LEU A 216 6.25 -15.47 14.79
C LEU A 216 5.53 -16.40 15.77
N ASP A 217 4.40 -16.96 15.35
CA ASP A 217 3.84 -18.12 16.03
C ASP A 217 4.83 -19.31 15.84
N PRO A 218 5.31 -19.98 16.92
CA PRO A 218 6.35 -21.02 16.81
C PRO A 218 5.93 -22.30 16.06
N GLY A 219 4.70 -22.39 15.55
CA GLY A 219 4.13 -23.61 14.97
C GLY A 219 4.26 -23.79 13.45
N ARG A 220 4.89 -22.87 12.70
CA ARG A 220 4.96 -22.95 11.22
C ARG A 220 6.36 -22.83 10.59
N LEU A 221 7.43 -22.92 11.40
CA LEU A 221 8.77 -23.06 10.86
C LEU A 221 9.08 -24.55 10.63
N HIS A 222 9.19 -24.91 9.36
CA HIS A 222 9.60 -26.21 8.85
C HIS A 222 10.95 -26.65 9.49
N PRO A 223 11.13 -27.93 9.87
CA PRO A 223 12.27 -28.39 10.68
C PRO A 223 13.55 -28.59 9.85
N LEU A 224 14.12 -27.53 9.29
CA LEU A 224 15.45 -27.56 8.64
C LEU A 224 16.34 -26.35 8.96
N GLY A 225 15.99 -25.57 9.99
CA GLY A 225 16.73 -24.35 10.37
C GLY A 225 17.57 -24.44 11.65
N VAL A 226 17.76 -25.62 12.25
CA VAL A 226 18.63 -25.77 13.42
C VAL A 226 20.00 -26.23 12.93
N ALA A 227 20.89 -25.27 12.70
CA ALA A 227 22.32 -25.56 12.64
C ALA A 227 22.73 -26.13 14.00
N GLN A 228 23.05 -27.43 14.02
CA GLN A 228 23.74 -28.08 15.11
C GLN A 228 25.10 -27.40 15.30
N HIS A 229 25.30 -26.74 16.43
CA HIS A 229 26.65 -26.50 16.94
C HIS A 229 26.93 -27.54 18.02
N HIS A 230 27.62 -28.60 17.62
CA HIS A 230 28.42 -29.42 18.51
C HIS A 230 29.68 -28.64 18.89
N THR A 231 29.89 -28.42 20.18
CA THR A 231 31.01 -28.96 20.98
C THR A 231 30.71 -28.70 22.44
#